data_AF-W9G1A9-F1
#
_entry.id   AF-W9G1A9-F1
#
_cell.length_a   1.000
_cell.length_b   1.000
_cell.length_c   1.000
_cell.angle_alpha   90.00
_cell.angle_beta   90.00
_cell.angle_gamma   90.00
#
_symmetry.space_group_name_H-M   'P 1'
#
loop_
_entity.id
_entity.type
_entity.pdbx_description
1 polymer ?
#
loop_
_entity_poly.entity_id
_entity_poly.type
_entity_poly.pdbx_seq_one_letter_code
_entity_poly.pdbx_strand_id
1 'polypeptide(L)'
;MACNCAVDIHIDSRGDVNIYNCAPPDPVRQAECQACAPPAAATCIPVTAGAKHKLSREQKLGSLAVGIAVPSSIAAGVIHMMRRFLLDLGPANPLEASAFVTFAKISRDTLTCALGSFDATPPALRGRLVDQSLLGDPSEPLNEAALTKALGREIVQRIGVQVFGDPMGLDQERPGRIRVYEPPPEDYFNQVRICRINDLRTGFFIPPPDDYTPAEIEHDCAVEVLDGQPQVVCQVRTTDCPGNSLPGPVTACERVLNVAYGDGVILEGVNYFSTDAKVRFSDRLTGAAVRDVDAHVWGDIDTPVTEDNSNGQHQLVNDCRVHDRLAFSVPNDLAPGSYQFQVVVPNITGIGVFGVELLSNAQFLNVLPAPTTRFEIVTESILARKETSPAWWGSDEVGLHTTAYAFDTSLQLVDFPDPADPSKRTPAQDQSFKDIQNVDFDSGTRRDITRKVFAPDKPILGMLLVVLGDEIDSQHAYDAQITSIWENFLDLVKDQLPYISAAVGGAGLDLLKKFSAMKAILEGIGLLLLAGIDLLIAWWAPADPIIRDKIALSINDLATLTSSNTPAPDPTSSTSAEGIIVRVNQTVPPVKLPNEYHEVREYDCPDQDSLYEITYRFTQVT
;
A
#
# COMPACT_ATOMS: atom_id res chain seq x y z
N MET A 1 -50.89 1.83 -32.50
CA MET A 1 -50.51 0.45 -32.84
C MET A 1 -48.99 0.40 -32.90
N ALA A 2 -48.36 -0.04 -31.82
CA ALA A 2 -46.92 -0.34 -31.78
C ALA A 2 -46.81 -1.86 -31.65
N CYS A 3 -46.10 -2.52 -32.56
CA CYS A 3 -45.85 -3.94 -32.50
C CYS A 3 -44.88 -4.22 -31.35
N ASN A 4 -45.38 -4.80 -30.26
CA ASN A 4 -44.54 -5.51 -29.28
C ASN A 4 -43.97 -6.75 -29.97
N CYS A 5 -42.71 -6.71 -30.37
CA CYS A 5 -41.94 -7.93 -30.56
C CYS A 5 -41.53 -8.43 -29.17
N ALA A 6 -42.39 -9.24 -28.55
CA ALA A 6 -41.96 -10.11 -27.47
C ALA A 6 -41.21 -11.28 -28.12
N VAL A 7 -39.90 -11.33 -27.92
CA VAL A 7 -39.07 -12.46 -28.32
C VAL A 7 -38.87 -13.31 -27.08
N ASP A 8 -39.52 -14.46 -27.05
CA ASP A 8 -39.36 -15.48 -26.02
C ASP A 8 -38.38 -16.54 -26.56
N ILE A 9 -37.21 -16.67 -25.94
CA ILE A 9 -36.18 -17.64 -26.34
C ILE A 9 -36.10 -18.71 -25.26
N HIS A 10 -36.60 -19.89 -25.56
CA HIS A 10 -36.48 -21.05 -24.68
C HIS A 10 -35.43 -22.02 -25.25
N ILE A 11 -34.33 -22.20 -24.51
CA ILE A 11 -33.24 -23.12 -24.89
C ILE A 11 -33.24 -24.26 -23.87
N ASP A 12 -33.65 -25.45 -24.32
CA ASP A 12 -33.45 -26.70 -23.58
C ASP A 12 -32.11 -27.31 -24.03
N SER A 13 -31.11 -27.30 -23.16
CA SER A 13 -29.79 -27.85 -23.43
C SER A 13 -29.36 -28.83 -22.34
N ARG A 14 -28.66 -29.91 -22.73
CA ARG A 14 -27.97 -30.84 -21.82
C ARG A 14 -26.45 -30.64 -21.79
N GLY A 15 -25.97 -29.52 -22.32
CA GLY A 15 -24.57 -29.09 -22.32
C GLY A 15 -24.44 -27.56 -22.37
N ASP A 16 -23.21 -27.04 -22.45
CA ASP A 16 -22.94 -25.60 -22.36
C ASP A 16 -23.65 -24.79 -23.45
N VAL A 17 -24.30 -23.70 -23.04
CA VAL A 17 -24.96 -22.75 -23.93
C VAL A 17 -24.12 -21.48 -23.98
N ASN A 18 -23.51 -21.21 -25.13
CA ASN A 18 -22.77 -19.97 -25.38
C ASN A 18 -23.69 -18.99 -26.11
N ILE A 19 -24.00 -17.84 -25.49
CA ILE A 19 -24.82 -16.78 -26.08
C ILE A 19 -23.89 -15.68 -26.61
N TYR A 20 -23.95 -15.42 -27.92
CA TYR A 20 -23.18 -14.38 -28.58
C TYR A 20 -24.10 -13.23 -28.97
N ASN A 21 -23.79 -12.01 -28.52
CA ASN A 21 -24.54 -10.82 -28.90
C ASN A 21 -23.85 -10.15 -30.10
N CYS A 22 -24.42 -10.31 -31.30
CA CYS A 22 -23.94 -9.59 -32.48
C CYS A 22 -24.74 -8.29 -32.63
N ALA A 23 -24.05 -7.19 -32.98
CA ALA A 23 -24.74 -5.98 -33.42
C ALA A 23 -25.63 -6.30 -34.63
N PRO A 24 -26.82 -5.68 -34.77
CA PRO A 24 -27.68 -5.92 -35.92
C PRO A 24 -26.92 -5.52 -37.21
N PRO A 25 -26.94 -6.36 -38.25
CA PRO A 25 -26.21 -6.07 -39.48
C PRO A 25 -26.78 -4.81 -40.15
N ASP A 26 -25.87 -3.93 -40.58
CA ASP A 26 -26.18 -2.76 -41.41
C ASP A 26 -26.84 -3.23 -42.72
N PRO A 27 -28.05 -2.76 -43.10
CA PRO A 27 -28.81 -3.30 -44.24
C PRO A 27 -28.12 -3.18 -45.60
N VAL A 28 -27.02 -2.44 -45.70
CA VAL A 28 -26.42 -2.04 -46.99
C VAL A 28 -25.15 -2.83 -47.33
N ARG A 29 -24.59 -3.63 -46.41
CA ARG A 29 -23.47 -4.52 -46.70
C ARG A 29 -23.74 -5.91 -46.13
N GLN A 30 -23.97 -6.87 -47.02
CA GLN A 30 -23.71 -8.28 -46.72
C GLN A 30 -22.20 -8.43 -46.49
N ALA A 31 -21.74 -8.06 -45.29
CA ALA A 31 -20.48 -8.55 -44.78
C ALA A 31 -20.70 -10.04 -44.53
N GLU A 32 -19.89 -10.88 -45.19
CA GLU A 32 -19.69 -12.27 -44.79
C GLU A 32 -19.63 -12.31 -43.27
N CYS A 33 -20.41 -13.19 -42.65
CA CYS A 33 -20.35 -13.41 -41.21
C CYS A 33 -18.90 -13.77 -40.87
N GLN A 34 -18.13 -12.76 -40.49
CA GLN A 34 -16.79 -12.93 -40.01
C GLN A 34 -16.96 -13.82 -38.79
N ALA A 35 -16.37 -15.02 -38.83
CA ALA A 35 -16.44 -15.95 -37.72
C ALA A 35 -16.11 -15.14 -36.46
N CYS A 36 -17.06 -15.08 -35.53
CA CYS A 36 -16.83 -14.44 -34.24
C CYS A 36 -15.55 -15.08 -33.70
N ALA A 37 -14.54 -14.24 -33.40
CA ALA A 37 -13.35 -14.74 -32.76
C ALA A 37 -13.80 -15.57 -31.55
N PRO A 38 -13.25 -16.79 -31.33
CA PRO A 38 -13.59 -17.56 -30.14
C PRO A 38 -13.39 -16.66 -28.91
N PRO A 39 -14.20 -16.83 -27.85
CA PRO A 39 -14.06 -16.01 -26.65
C PRO A 39 -12.60 -16.02 -26.21
N ALA A 40 -12.11 -14.86 -25.78
CA ALA A 40 -10.78 -14.75 -25.19
C ALA A 40 -10.63 -15.89 -24.17
N ALA A 41 -9.52 -16.63 -24.26
CA ALA A 41 -9.23 -17.84 -23.49
C ALA A 41 -8.95 -17.53 -22.00
N ALA A 42 -9.85 -16.81 -21.35
CA ALA A 42 -9.53 -15.98 -20.21
C ALA A 42 -10.55 -16.22 -19.09
N THR A 43 -10.66 -17.46 -18.62
CA THR A 43 -10.93 -17.83 -17.22
C THR A 43 -11.06 -19.33 -17.03
N CYS A 44 -10.65 -19.82 -15.86
CA CYS A 44 -10.69 -21.24 -15.49
C CYS A 44 -12.00 -21.65 -14.82
N ILE A 45 -12.90 -20.68 -14.65
CA ILE A 45 -14.24 -20.86 -14.14
C ILE A 45 -15.21 -20.37 -15.22
N PRO A 46 -16.25 -21.15 -15.55
CA PRO A 46 -17.27 -20.71 -16.50
C PRO A 46 -17.97 -19.44 -16.00
N VAL A 47 -18.10 -18.45 -16.89
CA VAL A 47 -18.93 -17.27 -16.64
C VAL A 47 -20.40 -17.66 -16.77
N THR A 48 -21.24 -17.23 -15.84
CA THR A 48 -22.69 -17.51 -15.87
C THR A 48 -23.40 -16.77 -16.99
N ALA A 49 -24.42 -17.39 -17.59
CA ALA A 49 -25.26 -16.70 -18.57
C ALA A 49 -25.94 -15.47 -17.94
N GLY A 50 -25.81 -14.31 -18.58
CA GLY A 50 -26.32 -13.03 -18.06
C GLY A 50 -25.33 -12.23 -17.21
N ALA A 51 -24.10 -12.73 -17.04
CA ALA A 51 -22.99 -11.99 -16.43
C ALA A 51 -22.61 -10.72 -17.19
N LYS A 52 -22.06 -9.73 -16.47
CA LYS A 52 -21.42 -8.56 -17.06
C LYS A 52 -20.13 -8.98 -17.78
N HIS A 53 -19.67 -8.12 -18.69
CA HIS A 53 -18.46 -8.39 -19.46
C HIS A 53 -17.23 -8.34 -18.55
N LYS A 54 -16.55 -9.47 -18.38
CA LYS A 54 -15.31 -9.53 -17.58
C LYS A 54 -14.08 -9.02 -18.32
N LEU A 55 -13.17 -8.40 -17.59
CA LEU A 55 -11.84 -8.06 -18.11
C LEU A 55 -11.11 -9.33 -18.59
N SER A 56 -10.43 -9.23 -19.73
CA SER A 56 -9.62 -10.35 -20.21
C SER A 56 -8.39 -10.55 -19.31
N ARG A 57 -7.86 -11.77 -19.28
CA ARG A 57 -6.62 -12.10 -18.58
C ARG A 57 -5.48 -11.19 -19.02
N GLU A 58 -5.34 -10.96 -20.33
CA GLU A 58 -4.30 -10.10 -20.88
C GLU A 58 -4.44 -8.64 -20.40
N GLN A 59 -5.67 -8.14 -20.25
CA GLN A 59 -5.93 -6.81 -19.67
C GLN A 59 -5.52 -6.77 -18.20
N LYS A 60 -5.96 -7.74 -17.37
CA LYS A 60 -5.61 -7.82 -15.94
C LYS A 60 -4.10 -7.87 -15.73
N LEU A 61 -3.42 -8.81 -16.39
CA LEU A 61 -1.96 -8.97 -16.29
C LEU A 61 -1.20 -7.77 -16.87
N GLY A 62 -1.75 -7.12 -17.90
CA GLY A 62 -1.20 -5.90 -18.48
C GLY A 62 -1.20 -4.74 -17.49
N SER A 63 -2.35 -4.47 -16.86
CA SER A 63 -2.50 -3.44 -15.82
C SER A 63 -1.56 -3.72 -14.64
N LEU A 64 -1.58 -4.96 -14.13
CA LEU A 64 -0.68 -5.39 -13.05
C LEU A 64 0.79 -5.20 -13.41
N ALA A 65 1.20 -5.53 -14.63
CA ALA A 65 2.57 -5.36 -15.05
C ALA A 65 3.00 -3.89 -15.04
N VAL A 66 2.13 -2.97 -15.42
CA VAL A 66 2.42 -1.54 -15.35
C VAL A 66 2.60 -1.09 -13.89
N GLY A 67 1.71 -1.51 -12.99
CA GLY A 67 1.72 -1.10 -11.59
C GLY A 67 2.73 -1.82 -10.68
N ILE A 68 3.15 -3.03 -11.04
CA ILE A 68 4.11 -3.83 -10.25
C ILE A 68 5.55 -3.55 -10.71
N ALA A 69 6.32 -2.93 -9.82
CA ALA A 69 7.76 -2.69 -10.02
C ALA A 69 8.65 -3.87 -9.58
N VAL A 70 8.13 -4.76 -8.72
CA VAL A 70 8.88 -5.86 -8.11
C VAL A 70 8.15 -7.20 -8.34
N PRO A 71 8.79 -8.22 -8.95
CA PRO A 71 8.17 -9.52 -9.18
C PRO A 71 7.72 -10.20 -7.87
N SER A 72 6.60 -10.91 -7.91
CA SER A 72 6.05 -11.61 -6.73
C SER A 72 6.70 -12.96 -6.49
N SER A 73 7.27 -13.13 -5.30
CA SER A 73 7.81 -14.39 -4.77
C SER A 73 6.70 -15.30 -4.23
N ILE A 74 5.63 -14.71 -3.66
CA ILE A 74 4.43 -15.47 -3.24
C ILE A 74 3.85 -16.23 -4.43
N ALA A 75 3.59 -15.51 -5.53
CA ALA A 75 3.04 -16.11 -6.73
C ALA A 75 3.96 -17.21 -7.29
N ALA A 76 5.28 -16.97 -7.29
CA ALA A 76 6.24 -17.96 -7.75
C ALA A 76 6.18 -19.25 -6.90
N GLY A 77 6.14 -19.10 -5.57
CA GLY A 77 6.01 -20.23 -4.63
C GLY A 77 4.75 -21.05 -4.86
N VAL A 78 3.58 -20.40 -4.98
CA VAL A 78 2.30 -21.08 -5.25
C VAL A 78 2.33 -21.81 -6.59
N ILE A 79 2.81 -21.17 -7.66
CA ILE A 79 2.90 -21.79 -8.99
C ILE A 79 3.82 -23.02 -8.97
N HIS A 80 4.98 -22.95 -8.30
CA HIS A 80 5.89 -24.09 -8.18
C HIS A 80 5.25 -25.27 -7.46
N MET A 81 4.61 -25.02 -6.30
CA MET A 81 3.92 -26.07 -5.55
C MET A 81 2.73 -26.65 -6.33
N MET A 82 1.98 -25.83 -7.07
CA MET A 82 0.88 -26.29 -7.92
C MET A 82 1.38 -27.21 -9.05
N ARG A 83 2.51 -26.88 -9.70
CA ARG A 83 3.16 -27.76 -10.70
C ARG A 83 3.48 -29.12 -10.12
N ARG A 84 4.08 -29.15 -8.93
CA ARG A 84 4.43 -30.40 -8.22
C ARG A 84 3.21 -31.24 -7.91
N PHE A 85 2.18 -30.61 -7.36
CA PHE A 85 0.92 -31.28 -7.05
C PHE A 85 0.28 -31.90 -8.31
N LEU A 86 0.26 -31.17 -9.43
CA LEU A 86 -0.30 -31.66 -10.69
C LEU A 86 0.52 -32.77 -11.36
N LEU A 87 1.81 -32.89 -11.02
CA LEU A 87 2.68 -34.01 -11.41
C LEU A 87 2.55 -35.24 -10.49
N ASP A 88 1.62 -35.23 -9.54
CA ASP A 88 1.41 -36.30 -8.55
C ASP A 88 2.66 -36.60 -7.69
N LEU A 89 3.51 -35.58 -7.50
CA LEU A 89 4.62 -35.66 -6.56
C LEU A 89 4.10 -35.55 -5.13
N GLY A 90 4.73 -36.26 -4.20
CA GLY A 90 4.42 -36.13 -2.77
C GLY A 90 4.98 -34.83 -2.17
N PRO A 91 4.35 -34.27 -1.12
CA PRO A 91 4.89 -33.10 -0.43
C PRO A 91 6.21 -33.46 0.24
N ALA A 92 7.24 -32.62 0.08
CA ALA A 92 8.56 -32.90 0.64
C ALA A 92 8.88 -32.13 1.93
N ASN A 93 8.06 -31.13 2.28
CA ASN A 93 8.24 -30.28 3.47
C ASN A 93 6.88 -29.82 4.04
N PRO A 94 6.84 -29.18 5.24
CA PRO A 94 5.60 -28.76 5.87
C PRO A 94 4.77 -27.76 5.03
N LEU A 95 5.43 -26.84 4.32
CA LEU A 95 4.76 -25.88 3.44
C LEU A 95 4.02 -26.59 2.29
N GLU A 96 4.70 -27.49 1.57
CA GLU A 96 4.08 -28.30 0.52
C GLU A 96 2.97 -29.19 1.07
N ALA A 97 3.15 -29.76 2.27
CA ALA A 97 2.12 -30.60 2.88
C ALA A 97 0.84 -29.82 3.14
N SER A 98 0.94 -28.59 3.66
CA SER A 98 -0.20 -27.70 3.87
C SER A 98 -0.82 -27.27 2.53
N ALA A 99 0.01 -26.82 1.59
CA ALA A 99 -0.43 -26.38 0.27
C ALA A 99 -1.14 -27.48 -0.51
N PHE A 100 -0.65 -28.73 -0.45
CA PHE A 100 -1.23 -29.85 -1.20
C PHE A 100 -2.58 -30.30 -0.62
N VAL A 101 -2.78 -30.17 0.71
CA VAL A 101 -4.10 -30.34 1.31
C VAL A 101 -5.08 -29.32 0.76
N THR A 102 -4.64 -28.08 0.58
CA THR A 102 -5.45 -27.00 0.00
C THR A 102 -5.71 -27.22 -1.49
N PHE A 103 -4.71 -27.59 -2.28
CA PHE A 103 -4.89 -27.94 -3.69
C PHE A 103 -5.83 -29.14 -3.89
N ALA A 104 -5.82 -30.12 -2.98
CA ALA A 104 -6.75 -31.25 -3.05
C ALA A 104 -8.23 -30.87 -2.86
N LYS A 105 -8.52 -29.67 -2.32
CA LYS A 105 -9.88 -29.12 -2.23
C LYS A 105 -10.31 -28.41 -3.52
N ILE A 106 -9.37 -28.14 -4.45
CA ILE A 106 -9.62 -27.50 -5.74
C ILE A 106 -9.62 -28.60 -6.82
N SER A 107 -10.55 -28.52 -7.79
CA SER A 107 -10.57 -29.46 -8.92
C SER A 107 -9.25 -29.41 -9.70
N ARG A 108 -8.74 -30.60 -10.05
CA ARG A 108 -7.52 -30.72 -10.87
C ARG A 108 -7.62 -30.00 -12.21
N ASP A 109 -8.81 -29.96 -12.81
CA ASP A 109 -9.07 -29.24 -14.06
C ASP A 109 -8.85 -27.74 -13.88
N THR A 110 -9.33 -27.17 -12.78
CA THR A 110 -9.14 -25.74 -12.47
C THR A 110 -7.68 -25.40 -12.21
N LEU A 111 -6.97 -26.23 -11.43
CA LEU A 111 -5.54 -26.05 -11.19
C LEU A 111 -4.72 -26.20 -12.49
N THR A 112 -5.09 -27.16 -13.34
CA THR A 112 -4.44 -27.39 -14.64
C THR A 112 -4.68 -26.23 -15.58
N CYS A 113 -5.90 -25.67 -15.61
CA CYS A 113 -6.20 -24.46 -16.34
C CYS A 113 -5.40 -23.26 -15.81
N ALA A 114 -5.36 -23.05 -14.50
CA ALA A 114 -4.65 -21.93 -13.89
C ALA A 114 -3.16 -21.96 -14.22
N LEU A 115 -2.55 -23.15 -14.09
CA LEU A 115 -1.16 -23.38 -14.46
C LEU A 115 -0.94 -23.20 -15.97
N GLY A 116 -1.85 -23.72 -16.81
CA GLY A 116 -1.79 -23.52 -18.25
C GLY A 116 -1.87 -22.04 -18.66
N SER A 117 -2.71 -21.25 -17.98
CA SER A 117 -2.82 -19.80 -18.14
C SER A 117 -1.54 -19.08 -17.76
N PHE A 118 -0.92 -19.48 -16.65
CA PHE A 118 0.40 -18.99 -16.28
C PHE A 118 1.42 -19.32 -17.38
N ASP A 119 1.52 -20.57 -17.82
CA ASP A 119 2.51 -21.00 -18.81
C ASP A 119 2.32 -20.37 -20.19
N ALA A 120 1.07 -20.05 -20.56
CA ALA A 120 0.74 -19.33 -21.78
C ALA A 120 1.09 -17.83 -21.73
N THR A 121 1.35 -17.27 -20.53
CA THR A 121 1.73 -15.86 -20.39
C THR A 121 3.10 -15.61 -21.05
N PRO A 122 3.26 -14.56 -21.88
CA PRO A 122 4.53 -14.28 -22.55
C PRO A 122 5.73 -14.24 -21.59
N PRO A 123 6.88 -14.85 -21.91
CA PRO A 123 8.02 -14.95 -20.98
C PRO A 123 8.50 -13.60 -20.43
N ALA A 124 8.50 -12.54 -21.25
CA ALA A 124 8.87 -11.19 -20.81
C ALA A 124 7.90 -10.65 -19.76
N LEU A 125 6.59 -10.90 -19.93
CA LEU A 125 5.56 -10.51 -18.98
C LEU A 125 5.66 -11.35 -17.70
N ARG A 126 5.85 -12.66 -17.81
CA ARG A 126 6.10 -13.54 -16.64
C ARG A 126 7.31 -13.12 -15.83
N GLY A 127 8.43 -12.81 -16.49
CA GLY A 127 9.66 -12.37 -15.82
C GLY A 127 9.52 -11.04 -15.10
N ARG A 128 8.58 -10.18 -15.52
CA ARG A 128 8.24 -8.92 -14.83
C ARG A 128 7.32 -9.14 -13.64
N LEU A 129 6.41 -10.10 -13.72
CA LEU A 129 5.36 -10.32 -12.71
C LEU A 129 5.76 -11.28 -11.59
N VAL A 130 6.58 -12.30 -11.88
CA VAL A 130 6.84 -13.42 -10.97
C VAL A 130 8.34 -13.65 -10.80
N ASP A 131 8.78 -13.90 -9.56
CA ASP A 131 10.18 -14.20 -9.27
C ASP A 131 10.58 -15.55 -9.89
N GLN A 132 11.33 -15.47 -11.00
CA GLN A 132 11.77 -16.64 -11.76
C GLN A 132 12.75 -17.52 -10.98
N SER A 133 13.40 -17.01 -9.93
CA SER A 133 14.38 -17.77 -9.14
C SER A 133 13.76 -18.89 -8.30
N LEU A 134 12.43 -18.88 -8.12
CA LEU A 134 11.67 -19.92 -7.43
C LEU A 134 10.98 -20.92 -8.36
N LEU A 135 10.99 -20.70 -9.68
CA LEU A 135 10.30 -21.52 -10.68
C LEU A 135 11.20 -22.59 -11.32
N GLY A 136 12.00 -23.27 -10.50
CA GLY A 136 12.98 -24.28 -10.91
C GLY A 136 12.39 -25.57 -11.48
N ASP A 137 13.18 -26.66 -11.46
CA ASP A 137 12.70 -27.97 -11.89
C ASP A 137 11.54 -28.42 -10.97
N PRO A 138 10.33 -28.66 -11.49
CA PRO A 138 9.21 -29.13 -10.67
C PRO A 138 9.45 -30.52 -10.09
N SER A 139 10.46 -31.29 -10.50
CA SER A 139 10.83 -32.53 -9.81
C SER A 139 11.41 -32.27 -8.41
N GLU A 140 11.95 -31.07 -8.16
CA GLU A 140 12.53 -30.65 -6.88
C GLU A 140 11.54 -29.87 -6.01
N PRO A 141 11.54 -30.08 -4.68
CA PRO A 141 10.65 -29.37 -3.77
C PRO A 141 10.96 -27.88 -3.66
N LEU A 142 9.95 -27.07 -3.32
CA LEU A 142 10.15 -25.66 -3.02
C LEU A 142 11.11 -25.54 -1.81
N ASN A 143 12.27 -24.92 -2.03
CA ASN A 143 13.23 -24.70 -0.96
C ASN A 143 12.75 -23.55 -0.04
N GLU A 144 12.33 -23.88 1.17
CA GLU A 144 11.81 -22.93 2.17
C GLU A 144 12.81 -21.80 2.52
N ALA A 145 14.11 -22.09 2.54
CA ALA A 145 15.14 -21.08 2.77
C ALA A 145 15.31 -20.15 1.55
N ALA A 146 15.17 -20.69 0.34
CA ALA A 146 15.18 -19.88 -0.88
C ALA A 146 13.93 -18.98 -0.96
N LEU A 147 12.75 -19.50 -0.60
CA LEU A 147 11.51 -18.72 -0.50
C LEU A 147 11.65 -17.59 0.52
N THR A 148 12.11 -17.88 1.74
CA THR A 148 12.34 -16.87 2.79
C THR A 148 13.27 -15.76 2.32
N LYS A 149 14.37 -16.12 1.62
CA LYS A 149 15.30 -15.15 1.05
C LYS A 149 14.68 -14.31 -0.06
N ALA A 150 13.89 -14.91 -0.95
CA ALA A 150 13.20 -14.21 -2.02
C ALA A 150 12.16 -13.23 -1.48
N LEU A 151 11.33 -13.66 -0.52
CA LEU A 151 10.37 -12.80 0.20
C LEU A 151 11.07 -11.62 0.87
N GLY A 152 12.19 -11.86 1.58
CA GLY A 152 12.96 -10.78 2.20
C GLY A 152 13.46 -9.76 1.19
N ARG A 153 14.04 -10.22 0.07
CA ARG A 153 14.47 -9.35 -1.04
C ARG A 153 13.30 -8.56 -1.63
N GLU A 154 12.16 -9.19 -1.86
CA GLU A 154 10.98 -8.51 -2.39
C GLU A 154 10.48 -7.41 -1.45
N ILE A 155 10.43 -7.66 -0.14
CA ILE A 155 10.07 -6.64 0.88
C ILE A 155 11.01 -5.45 0.80
N VAL A 156 12.33 -5.68 0.78
CA VAL A 156 13.35 -4.63 0.62
C VAL A 156 13.10 -3.81 -0.65
N GLN A 157 12.90 -4.48 -1.78
CA GLN A 157 12.70 -3.82 -3.05
C GLN A 157 11.42 -2.99 -3.09
N ARG A 158 10.32 -3.50 -2.51
CA ARG A 158 9.06 -2.75 -2.42
C ARG A 158 9.19 -1.52 -1.54
N ILE A 159 9.90 -1.62 -0.41
CA ILE A 159 10.20 -0.47 0.45
C ILE A 159 11.12 0.51 -0.28
N GLY A 160 12.12 0.03 -1.03
CA GLY A 160 12.97 0.85 -1.88
C GLY A 160 12.15 1.68 -2.88
N VAL A 161 11.17 1.06 -3.56
CA VAL A 161 10.27 1.78 -4.46
C VAL A 161 9.42 2.80 -3.72
N GLN A 162 8.84 2.46 -2.56
CA GLN A 162 8.01 3.37 -1.77
C GLN A 162 8.79 4.58 -1.25
N VAL A 163 9.95 4.33 -0.65
CA VAL A 163 10.74 5.34 0.08
C VAL A 163 11.68 6.10 -0.85
N PHE A 164 12.22 5.48 -1.88
CA PHE A 164 13.28 6.04 -2.73
C PHE A 164 12.92 6.09 -4.23
N GLY A 165 11.76 5.57 -4.62
CA GLY A 165 11.36 5.48 -6.02
C GLY A 165 12.10 4.40 -6.83
N ASP A 166 12.94 3.59 -6.19
CA ASP A 166 13.80 2.61 -6.87
C ASP A 166 13.93 1.31 -6.05
N PRO A 167 13.78 0.12 -6.65
CA PRO A 167 13.89 -1.16 -5.93
C PRO A 167 15.27 -1.42 -5.32
N MET A 168 16.32 -0.75 -5.80
CA MET A 168 17.67 -0.82 -5.24
C MET A 168 17.95 0.28 -4.22
N GLY A 169 17.04 1.26 -4.10
CA GLY A 169 17.22 2.46 -3.29
C GLY A 169 17.40 2.17 -1.80
N LEU A 170 16.91 1.02 -1.36
CA LEU A 170 17.15 0.53 -0.01
C LEU A 170 18.48 -0.21 0.08
N ASP A 171 18.76 -1.23 -0.73
CA ASP A 171 20.00 -2.02 -0.64
C ASP A 171 21.30 -1.24 -0.93
N GLN A 172 21.19 -0.10 -1.61
CA GLN A 172 22.34 0.68 -2.06
C GLN A 172 22.17 2.14 -1.67
N GLU A 173 23.30 2.77 -1.34
CA GLU A 173 23.39 4.21 -1.22
C GLU A 173 23.92 4.82 -2.52
N ARG A 174 23.47 6.03 -2.81
CA ARG A 174 23.92 6.80 -3.97
C ARG A 174 24.02 8.26 -3.58
N PRO A 175 25.16 8.93 -3.81
CA PRO A 175 25.25 10.38 -3.58
C PRO A 175 24.43 11.16 -4.61
N GLY A 176 23.82 12.26 -4.18
CA GLY A 176 23.23 13.26 -5.06
C GLY A 176 24.28 14.03 -5.87
N ARG A 177 23.84 14.82 -6.84
CA ARG A 177 24.76 15.72 -7.55
C ARG A 177 25.05 16.98 -6.73
N ILE A 178 26.31 17.44 -6.75
CA ILE A 178 26.73 18.67 -6.08
C ILE A 178 26.11 19.88 -6.79
N ARG A 179 25.30 20.65 -6.05
CA ARG A 179 24.63 21.89 -6.47
C ARG A 179 24.96 23.01 -5.48
N VAL A 180 26.24 23.15 -5.16
CA VAL A 180 26.75 24.14 -4.20
C VAL A 180 27.52 25.22 -4.95
N TYR A 181 27.37 26.47 -4.53
CA TYR A 181 28.13 27.61 -5.05
C TYR A 181 28.74 28.41 -3.90
N GLU A 182 29.79 29.19 -4.17
CA GLU A 182 30.34 30.13 -3.19
C GLU A 182 29.39 31.35 -3.12
N PRO A 183 28.70 31.59 -1.98
CA PRO A 183 27.74 32.67 -1.89
C PRO A 183 28.45 34.02 -1.91
N PRO A 184 27.88 35.03 -2.60
CA PRO A 184 28.36 36.39 -2.44
C PRO A 184 28.19 36.84 -0.97
N PRO A 185 28.95 37.86 -0.50
CA PRO A 185 28.96 38.26 0.92
C PRO A 185 27.61 38.65 1.53
N GLU A 186 26.62 38.93 0.68
CA GLU A 186 25.28 39.37 1.08
C GLU A 186 24.25 38.21 1.08
N ASP A 187 24.64 37.01 0.63
CA ASP A 187 23.75 35.87 0.48
C ASP A 187 23.95 34.84 1.60
N TYR A 188 22.98 34.76 2.51
CA TYR A 188 22.93 33.76 3.58
C TYR A 188 22.02 32.61 3.15
N PHE A 189 22.47 31.83 2.17
CA PHE A 189 21.73 30.68 1.67
C PHE A 189 22.30 29.36 2.20
N ASN A 190 21.48 28.59 2.91
CA ASN A 190 21.80 27.21 3.30
C ASN A 190 21.92 26.37 2.04
N GLN A 191 23.14 25.91 1.74
CA GLN A 191 23.43 25.12 0.55
C GLN A 191 22.84 23.71 0.66
N VAL A 192 22.80 23.13 1.85
CA VAL A 192 22.06 21.89 2.13
C VAL A 192 20.68 22.28 2.65
N ARG A 193 19.63 21.57 2.23
CA ARG A 193 18.26 21.90 2.65
C ARG A 193 17.42 20.67 2.89
N ILE A 194 16.58 20.72 3.91
CA ILE A 194 15.48 19.79 4.17
C ILE A 194 14.21 20.43 3.63
N CYS A 195 13.72 19.92 2.51
CA CYS A 195 12.53 20.38 1.82
C CYS A 195 11.27 19.70 2.37
N ARG A 196 11.34 18.40 2.67
CA ARG A 196 10.25 17.64 3.28
C ARG A 196 10.72 16.74 4.41
N ILE A 197 9.82 16.47 5.35
CA ILE A 197 9.98 15.47 6.42
C ILE A 197 8.74 14.56 6.38
N ASN A 198 8.92 13.27 6.11
CA ASN A 198 7.82 12.30 5.89
C ASN A 198 6.75 12.86 4.94
N ASP A 199 7.19 13.33 3.76
CA ASP A 199 6.38 13.96 2.72
C ASP A 199 5.75 15.33 3.05
N LEU A 200 5.83 15.82 4.29
CA LEU A 200 5.35 17.15 4.67
C LEU A 200 6.35 18.24 4.28
N ARG A 201 5.93 19.28 3.56
CA ARG A 201 6.81 20.39 3.19
C ARG A 201 7.17 21.22 4.40
N THR A 202 8.42 21.64 4.46
CA THR A 202 8.93 22.49 5.54
C THR A 202 8.74 23.98 5.24
N GLY A 203 8.96 24.84 6.23
CA GLY A 203 9.05 26.29 6.05
C GLY A 203 10.21 26.75 5.14
N PHE A 204 11.08 25.83 4.74
CA PHE A 204 12.21 26.07 3.84
C PHE A 204 11.98 25.51 2.43
N PHE A 205 10.76 25.05 2.10
CA PHE A 205 10.45 24.55 0.76
C PHE A 205 10.57 25.65 -0.29
N ILE A 206 11.36 25.43 -1.36
CA ILE A 206 11.61 26.40 -2.44
C ILE A 206 11.38 25.73 -3.80
N PRO A 207 10.65 26.36 -4.75
CA PRO A 207 9.90 27.60 -4.57
C PRO A 207 8.82 27.43 -3.49
N PRO A 208 8.48 28.50 -2.75
CA PRO A 208 7.47 28.40 -1.70
C PRO A 208 6.15 27.93 -2.31
N PRO A 209 5.41 27.06 -1.62
CA PRO A 209 4.12 26.63 -2.10
C PRO A 209 3.12 27.78 -2.04
N ASP A 210 2.08 27.72 -2.88
CA ASP A 210 0.97 28.67 -2.81
C ASP A 210 0.27 28.60 -1.44
N ASP A 211 0.05 27.38 -0.94
CA ASP A 211 -0.53 27.10 0.37
C ASP A 211 0.10 25.84 1.01
N TYR A 212 0.15 25.83 2.34
CA TYR A 212 0.47 24.66 3.16
C TYR A 212 -0.80 23.88 3.52
N THR A 213 -0.71 22.55 3.58
CA THR A 213 -1.85 21.71 3.96
C THR A 213 -2.04 21.71 5.48
N PRO A 214 -3.24 21.38 5.99
CA PRO A 214 -3.44 21.30 7.44
C PRO A 214 -2.50 20.30 8.13
N ALA A 215 -2.10 19.21 7.49
CA ALA A 215 -1.10 18.27 8.03
C ALA A 215 0.31 18.88 8.18
N GLU A 216 0.63 19.91 7.40
CA GLU A 216 1.92 20.63 7.46
C GLU A 216 1.94 21.72 8.55
N ILE A 217 0.78 22.00 9.15
CA ILE A 217 0.57 23.08 10.12
C ILE A 217 0.36 22.51 11.53
N GLU A 218 0.95 23.16 12.53
CA GLU A 218 0.74 22.82 13.94
C GLU A 218 -0.64 23.29 14.42
N HIS A 219 -1.32 22.44 15.19
CA HIS A 219 -2.67 22.69 15.69
C HIS A 219 -2.75 22.50 17.21
N ASP A 220 -3.56 23.34 17.86
CA ASP A 220 -4.00 23.20 19.23
C ASP A 220 -5.41 22.58 19.26
N CYS A 221 -5.49 21.35 19.76
CA CYS A 221 -6.74 20.59 19.80
C CYS A 221 -7.30 20.47 21.22
N ALA A 222 -8.62 20.59 21.34
CA ALA A 222 -9.35 20.38 22.58
C ALA A 222 -10.67 19.65 22.32
N VAL A 223 -11.21 19.01 23.36
CA VAL A 223 -12.55 18.40 23.31
C VAL A 223 -13.58 19.47 23.66
N GLU A 224 -14.50 19.74 22.75
CA GLU A 224 -15.64 20.64 22.93
C GLU A 224 -16.96 19.89 22.75
N VAL A 225 -18.05 20.39 23.34
CA VAL A 225 -19.39 19.80 23.13
C VAL A 225 -20.11 20.63 22.07
N LEU A 226 -20.29 20.05 20.88
CA LEU A 226 -21.00 20.66 19.77
C LEU A 226 -22.27 19.85 19.48
N ASP A 227 -23.42 20.52 19.42
CA ASP A 227 -24.74 19.89 19.22
C ASP A 227 -25.04 18.72 20.18
N GLY A 228 -24.54 18.82 21.41
CA GLY A 228 -24.73 17.81 22.46
C GLY A 228 -23.81 16.60 22.36
N GLN A 229 -22.82 16.59 21.46
CA GLN A 229 -21.84 15.52 21.31
C GLN A 229 -20.41 16.05 21.54
N PRO A 230 -19.54 15.29 22.23
CA PRO A 230 -18.12 15.66 22.34
C PRO A 230 -17.44 15.53 20.98
N GLN A 231 -16.75 16.58 20.54
CA GLN A 231 -16.00 16.64 19.29
C GLN A 231 -14.60 17.18 19.55
N VAL A 232 -13.62 16.71 18.77
CA VAL A 232 -12.27 17.28 18.79
C VAL A 232 -12.23 18.49 17.88
N VAL A 233 -12.00 19.67 18.44
CA VAL A 233 -11.88 20.94 17.71
C VAL A 233 -10.43 21.38 17.77
N CYS A 234 -9.87 21.68 16.60
CA CYS A 234 -8.48 22.09 16.46
C CYS A 234 -8.39 23.49 15.86
N GLN A 235 -7.52 24.33 16.44
CA GLN A 235 -7.20 25.66 15.93
C GLN A 235 -5.76 25.70 15.45
N VAL A 236 -5.51 26.37 14.33
CA VAL A 236 -4.14 26.60 13.82
C VAL A 236 -3.36 27.39 14.85
N ARG A 237 -2.17 26.89 15.21
CA ARG A 237 -1.24 27.63 16.08
C ARG A 237 -0.46 28.64 15.25
N THR A 238 -0.56 29.92 15.62
CA THR A 238 0.10 31.04 14.90
C THR A 238 1.19 31.73 15.71
N THR A 239 1.34 31.39 17.00
CA THR A 239 2.34 31.96 17.91
C THR A 239 3.00 30.87 18.73
N ASP A 240 4.14 31.18 19.37
CA ASP A 240 4.87 30.27 20.26
C ASP A 240 5.19 28.91 19.60
N CYS A 241 5.68 28.95 18.36
CA CYS A 241 5.87 27.76 17.54
C CYS A 241 6.79 26.73 18.23
N PRO A 242 6.36 25.45 18.29
CA PRO A 242 7.19 24.38 18.83
C PRO A 242 8.39 24.05 17.92
N GLY A 243 8.33 24.43 16.64
CA GLY A 243 9.43 24.34 15.69
C GLY A 243 9.58 25.64 14.90
N ASN A 244 9.64 25.52 13.58
CA ASN A 244 9.74 26.67 12.68
C ASN A 244 8.38 27.36 12.48
N SER A 245 8.41 28.57 11.92
CA SER A 245 7.24 29.26 11.39
C SER A 245 7.18 29.11 9.88
N LEU A 246 5.99 28.91 9.33
CA LEU A 246 5.76 28.86 7.89
C LEU A 246 5.62 30.29 7.33
N PRO A 247 6.24 30.57 6.16
CA PRO A 247 6.05 31.84 5.47
C PRO A 247 4.62 31.92 4.90
N GLY A 248 3.99 33.10 4.97
CA GLY A 248 2.65 33.31 4.44
C GLY A 248 1.99 34.60 4.92
N PRO A 249 0.79 34.93 4.40
CA PRO A 249 0.01 36.10 4.82
C PRO A 249 -0.46 36.02 6.28
N VAL A 250 -0.63 34.79 6.80
CA VAL A 250 -0.79 34.49 8.22
C VAL A 250 0.36 33.56 8.62
N THR A 251 1.21 34.01 9.54
CA THR A 251 2.30 33.17 10.07
C THR A 251 1.70 32.03 10.87
N ALA A 252 1.79 30.81 10.35
CA ALA A 252 1.42 29.59 11.04
C ALA A 252 2.67 28.87 11.55
N CYS A 253 2.52 28.03 12.57
CA CYS A 253 3.60 27.19 13.05
C CYS A 253 3.72 25.92 12.19
N GLU A 254 4.95 25.57 11.80
CA GLU A 254 5.25 24.32 11.09
C GLU A 254 4.96 23.13 12.03
N ARG A 255 4.34 22.08 11.48
CA ARG A 255 4.05 20.85 12.22
C ARG A 255 5.32 20.24 12.77
N VAL A 256 5.34 19.96 14.08
CA VAL A 256 6.41 19.15 14.70
C VAL A 256 5.96 17.70 14.77
N LEU A 257 6.66 16.83 14.04
CA LEU A 257 6.33 15.41 14.00
C LEU A 257 6.55 14.75 15.36
N ASN A 258 5.56 13.97 15.80
CA ASN A 258 5.69 13.05 16.92
C ASN A 258 6.23 11.72 16.39
N VAL A 259 7.35 11.26 16.94
CA VAL A 259 8.01 10.00 16.59
C VAL A 259 8.31 9.21 17.86
N ALA A 260 8.27 7.89 17.83
CA ALA A 260 8.78 7.08 18.93
C ALA A 260 10.25 6.68 18.72
N TYR A 261 10.81 6.09 19.76
CA TYR A 261 12.09 5.41 19.71
C TYR A 261 12.14 4.36 18.62
N GLY A 262 13.19 4.43 17.81
CA GLY A 262 13.36 3.56 16.66
C GLY A 262 12.65 4.08 15.42
N ASP A 263 11.62 4.92 15.49
CA ASP A 263 10.86 5.27 14.29
C ASP A 263 11.75 5.82 13.16
N GLY A 264 11.46 5.38 11.93
CA GLY A 264 12.09 5.88 10.72
C GLY A 264 11.57 7.25 10.32
N VAL A 265 12.49 8.13 9.93
CA VAL A 265 12.19 9.45 9.38
C VAL A 265 12.83 9.55 8.00
N ILE A 266 12.05 10.01 7.03
CA ILE A 266 12.46 10.23 5.65
C ILE A 266 12.52 11.74 5.41
N LEU A 267 13.67 12.19 4.94
CA LEU A 267 13.92 13.56 4.51
C LEU A 267 14.04 13.59 3.00
N GLU A 268 13.43 14.58 2.38
CA GLU A 268 13.67 14.93 0.98
C GLU A 268 14.24 16.34 0.92
N GLY A 269 15.22 16.57 0.04
CA GLY A 269 15.83 17.88 -0.11
C GLY A 269 16.85 17.96 -1.23
N VAL A 270 17.81 18.86 -1.04
CA VAL A 270 18.85 19.14 -2.02
C VAL A 270 20.22 19.13 -1.35
N ASN A 271 21.21 18.70 -2.13
CA ASN A 271 22.61 18.62 -1.77
C ASN A 271 22.95 17.52 -0.75
N TYR A 272 22.28 16.37 -0.84
CA TYR A 272 22.71 15.15 -0.12
C TYR A 272 23.71 14.38 -1.00
N PHE A 273 24.80 15.05 -1.36
CA PHE A 273 25.79 14.58 -2.35
C PHE A 273 26.89 13.67 -1.77
N SER A 274 26.74 13.20 -0.54
CA SER A 274 27.66 12.27 0.11
C SER A 274 26.86 11.22 0.86
N THR A 275 27.23 9.95 0.68
CA THR A 275 26.68 8.82 1.45
C THR A 275 27.15 8.81 2.90
N ASP A 276 28.17 9.62 3.24
CA ASP A 276 28.62 9.82 4.62
C ASP A 276 27.80 10.90 5.34
N ALA A 277 26.69 11.37 4.75
CA ALA A 277 25.81 12.34 5.39
C ALA A 277 25.15 11.76 6.65
N LYS A 278 24.93 12.62 7.64
CA LYS A 278 24.41 12.25 8.96
C LYS A 278 23.28 13.17 9.38
N VAL A 279 22.53 12.77 10.39
CA VAL A 279 21.57 13.62 11.08
C VAL A 279 22.08 13.95 12.48
N ARG A 280 22.32 15.23 12.73
CA ARG A 280 22.77 15.74 14.03
C ARG A 280 21.58 16.19 14.84
N PHE A 281 21.32 15.50 15.95
CA PHE A 281 20.37 15.89 16.98
C PHE A 281 21.02 16.86 17.95
N SER A 282 20.26 17.88 18.32
CA SER A 282 20.65 18.87 19.32
C SER A 282 19.50 19.11 20.29
N ASP A 283 19.85 19.42 21.54
CA ASP A 283 18.87 19.84 22.54
C ASP A 283 18.24 21.17 22.10
N ARG A 284 16.91 21.24 22.10
CA ARG A 284 16.19 22.39 21.57
C ARG A 284 16.50 23.69 22.32
N LEU A 285 16.71 23.61 23.63
CA LEU A 285 16.86 24.80 24.49
C LEU A 285 18.28 25.34 24.47
N THR A 286 19.26 24.46 24.45
CA THR A 286 20.68 24.80 24.56
C THR A 286 21.39 24.82 23.21
N GLY A 287 20.83 24.19 22.18
CA GLY A 287 21.47 23.98 20.88
C GLY A 287 22.68 23.04 20.95
N ALA A 288 22.94 22.42 22.10
CA ALA A 288 24.07 21.52 22.27
C ALA A 288 23.82 20.24 21.48
N ALA A 289 24.80 19.84 20.67
CA ALA A 289 24.74 18.57 19.96
C ALA A 289 24.62 17.42 20.97
N VAL A 290 23.58 16.62 20.80
CA VAL A 290 23.29 15.44 21.61
C VAL A 290 23.89 14.21 20.95
N ARG A 291 23.69 14.06 19.63
CA ARG A 291 24.10 12.85 18.90
C ARG A 291 24.12 13.07 17.40
N ASP A 292 25.08 12.45 16.72
CA ASP A 292 25.05 12.24 15.27
C ASP A 292 24.55 10.82 14.99
N VAL A 293 23.66 10.71 14.01
CA VAL A 293 23.02 9.46 13.57
C VAL A 293 23.37 9.24 12.11
N ASP A 294 23.89 8.05 11.81
CA ASP A 294 24.15 7.66 10.42
C ASP A 294 22.81 7.60 9.67
N ALA A 295 22.81 8.13 8.45
CA ALA A 295 21.65 8.12 7.59
C ALA A 295 21.94 7.34 6.32
N HIS A 296 20.88 6.86 5.68
CA HIS A 296 20.97 6.24 4.37
C HIS A 296 20.64 7.26 3.29
N VAL A 297 21.52 7.40 2.31
CA VAL A 297 21.40 8.43 1.27
C VAL A 297 21.07 7.84 -0.09
N TRP A 298 20.00 8.34 -0.69
CA TRP A 298 19.62 8.09 -2.08
C TRP A 298 19.43 9.40 -2.82
N GLY A 299 20.50 9.88 -3.43
CA GLY A 299 20.53 11.15 -4.14
C GLY A 299 19.87 11.12 -5.50
N ASP A 300 19.31 12.26 -5.88
CA ASP A 300 18.67 12.54 -7.15
C ASP A 300 19.72 12.87 -8.23
N ILE A 301 19.78 11.97 -9.21
CA ILE A 301 20.64 12.07 -10.38
C ILE A 301 19.87 12.45 -11.64
N ASP A 302 18.54 12.54 -11.58
CA ASP A 302 17.68 12.76 -12.74
C ASP A 302 17.44 14.25 -12.94
N THR A 303 17.27 15.00 -11.85
CA THR A 303 17.15 16.46 -11.92
C THR A 303 18.45 17.07 -12.46
N PRO A 304 18.42 17.87 -13.53
CA PRO A 304 19.62 18.49 -14.09
C PRO A 304 20.28 19.41 -13.06
N VAL A 305 21.61 19.54 -13.12
CA VAL A 305 22.36 20.43 -12.21
C VAL A 305 22.04 21.89 -12.53
N THR A 306 21.89 22.20 -13.81
CA THR A 306 21.56 23.54 -14.31
C THR A 306 20.43 23.47 -15.31
N GLU A 307 19.65 24.55 -15.39
CA GLU A 307 18.60 24.75 -16.40
C GLU A 307 18.77 26.10 -17.09
N ASP A 308 18.21 26.25 -18.29
CA ASP A 308 18.17 27.54 -18.97
C ASP A 308 16.98 28.34 -18.45
N ASN A 309 17.23 29.53 -17.89
CA ASN A 309 16.16 30.44 -17.53
C ASN A 309 15.56 31.10 -18.79
N SER A 310 14.46 31.86 -18.61
CA SER A 310 13.75 32.55 -19.71
C SER A 310 14.62 33.52 -20.53
N ASN A 311 15.81 33.86 -20.02
CA ASN A 311 16.77 34.76 -20.66
C ASN A 311 17.95 33.99 -21.31
N GLY A 312 17.90 32.65 -21.34
CA GLY A 312 18.94 31.79 -21.92
C GLY A 312 20.22 31.70 -21.07
N GLN A 313 20.15 32.03 -19.78
CA GLN A 313 21.27 31.85 -18.85
C GLN A 313 21.12 30.54 -18.10
N HIS A 314 22.24 29.82 -17.94
CA HIS A 314 22.31 28.62 -17.11
C HIS A 314 22.16 29.01 -15.63
N GLN A 315 21.05 28.61 -15.03
CA GLN A 315 20.76 28.75 -13.61
C GLN A 315 21.00 27.42 -12.91
N LEU A 316 21.66 27.46 -11.76
CA LEU A 316 21.82 26.28 -10.90
C LEU A 316 20.47 25.90 -10.30
N VAL A 317 20.08 24.62 -10.44
CA VAL A 317 18.90 24.07 -9.78
C VAL A 317 19.31 23.67 -8.36
N ASN A 318 19.15 24.57 -7.39
CA ASN A 318 19.48 24.35 -5.97
C ASN A 318 18.24 24.62 -5.08
N ASP A 319 17.15 23.94 -5.42
CA ASP A 319 15.85 24.09 -4.78
C ASP A 319 15.14 22.72 -4.64
N CYS A 320 13.92 22.72 -4.11
CA CYS A 320 13.17 21.51 -3.77
C CYS A 320 12.51 20.82 -4.97
N ARG A 321 12.89 21.18 -6.20
CA ARG A 321 12.69 20.32 -7.37
C ARG A 321 13.69 19.17 -7.43
N VAL A 322 14.79 19.27 -6.69
CA VAL A 322 15.70 18.15 -6.46
C VAL A 322 15.09 17.26 -5.39
N HIS A 323 15.13 15.95 -5.63
CA HIS A 323 14.54 14.93 -4.76
C HIS A 323 15.63 14.06 -4.12
N ASP A 324 16.71 14.66 -3.60
CA ASP A 324 17.69 13.90 -2.83
C ASP A 324 16.98 13.38 -1.58
N ARG A 325 17.01 12.07 -1.34
CA ARG A 325 16.35 11.44 -0.20
C ARG A 325 17.38 10.93 0.80
N LEU A 326 17.06 11.11 2.08
CA LEU A 326 17.87 10.66 3.19
C LEU A 326 16.92 10.08 4.24
N ALA A 327 17.20 8.90 4.76
CA ALA A 327 16.39 8.32 5.83
C ALA A 327 17.23 7.80 7.00
N PHE A 328 16.69 7.92 8.21
CA PHE A 328 17.37 7.58 9.45
C PHE A 328 16.39 7.07 10.50
N SER A 329 16.87 6.29 11.49
CA SER A 329 16.09 5.91 12.66
C SER A 329 16.30 6.88 13.81
N VAL A 330 15.23 7.23 14.52
CA VAL A 330 15.32 7.92 15.81
C VAL A 330 16.04 7.00 16.81
N PRO A 331 17.14 7.44 17.45
CA PRO A 331 17.86 6.60 18.39
C PRO A 331 16.97 6.10 19.54
N ASN A 332 17.13 4.83 19.89
CA ASN A 332 16.27 4.13 20.84
C ASN A 332 16.51 4.48 22.32
N ASP A 333 17.51 5.32 22.58
CA ASP A 333 17.99 5.74 23.90
C ASP A 333 17.90 7.26 24.11
N LEU A 334 17.30 8.01 23.17
CA LEU A 334 16.98 9.42 23.40
C LEU A 334 16.00 9.54 24.58
N ALA A 335 16.01 10.65 25.29
CA ALA A 335 14.97 10.91 26.27
C ALA A 335 13.69 11.38 25.55
N PRO A 336 12.48 11.23 26.13
CA PRO A 336 11.30 11.83 25.53
C PRO A 336 11.43 13.35 25.56
N GLY A 337 11.02 14.02 24.48
CA GLY A 337 11.07 15.48 24.39
C GLY A 337 11.29 16.01 22.99
N SER A 338 11.35 17.34 22.88
CA SER A 338 11.56 18.02 21.61
C SER A 338 13.04 18.18 21.29
N TYR A 339 13.42 17.81 20.08
CA TYR A 339 14.78 17.90 19.58
C TYR A 339 14.84 18.76 18.32
N GLN A 340 15.93 19.51 18.18
CA GLN A 340 16.34 20.07 16.91
C GLN A 340 17.18 19.04 16.15
N PHE A 341 17.04 18.95 14.84
CA PHE A 341 17.91 18.16 14.00
C PHE A 341 18.31 18.89 12.71
N GLN A 342 19.49 18.54 12.17
CA GLN A 342 20.02 19.03 10.91
C GLN A 342 20.68 17.89 10.14
N VAL A 343 20.60 17.93 8.81
CA VAL A 343 21.45 17.11 7.94
C VAL A 343 22.85 17.72 7.91
N VAL A 344 23.85 16.88 8.13
CA VAL A 344 25.28 17.21 8.10
C VAL A 344 25.90 16.49 6.91
N VAL A 345 26.43 17.24 5.96
CA VAL A 345 27.08 16.70 4.74
C VAL A 345 28.57 17.06 4.76
N PRO A 346 29.49 16.10 4.63
CA PRO A 346 30.91 16.41 4.54
C PRO A 346 31.22 17.34 3.35
N ASN A 347 32.07 18.34 3.58
CA ASN A 347 32.46 19.27 2.53
C ASN A 347 33.48 18.65 1.56
N ILE A 348 32.97 17.98 0.53
CA ILE A 348 33.77 17.45 -0.59
C ILE A 348 33.73 18.35 -1.84
N THR A 349 33.13 19.55 -1.73
CA THR A 349 32.93 20.48 -2.86
C THR A 349 34.21 21.20 -3.30
N GLY A 350 35.20 21.28 -2.41
CA GLY A 350 36.41 22.08 -2.61
C GLY A 350 36.25 23.57 -2.26
N ILE A 351 35.06 24.02 -1.87
CA ILE A 351 34.80 25.42 -1.50
C ILE A 351 35.14 25.60 -0.01
N GLY A 352 36.29 26.20 0.28
CA GLY A 352 36.85 26.28 1.63
C GLY A 352 36.04 27.13 2.63
N VAL A 353 35.22 28.08 2.15
CA VAL A 353 34.43 28.98 3.01
C VAL A 353 33.42 28.23 3.89
N PHE A 354 32.99 27.05 3.48
CA PHE A 354 32.02 26.23 4.22
C PHE A 354 32.66 25.36 5.33
N GLY A 355 33.98 25.37 5.47
CA GLY A 355 34.66 24.54 6.46
C GLY A 355 34.61 23.04 6.10
N VAL A 356 34.51 22.17 7.10
CA VAL A 356 34.56 20.70 6.91
C VAL A 356 33.20 20.03 6.70
N GLU A 357 32.12 20.71 7.07
CA GLU A 357 30.75 20.20 7.04
C GLU A 357 29.80 21.30 6.55
N LEU A 358 28.83 20.93 5.72
CA LEU A 358 27.69 21.77 5.39
C LEU A 358 26.49 21.30 6.22
N LEU A 359 25.79 22.25 6.82
CA LEU A 359 24.60 22.00 7.63
C LEU A 359 23.35 22.42 6.86
N SER A 360 22.27 21.65 7.00
CA SER A 360 20.95 22.05 6.53
C SER A 360 20.33 23.16 7.41
N ASN A 361 19.18 23.66 6.99
CA ASN A 361 18.24 24.29 7.92
C ASN A 361 17.91 23.37 9.10
N ALA A 362 17.68 23.98 10.27
CA ALA A 362 17.25 23.28 11.46
C ALA A 362 15.78 22.87 11.36
N GLN A 363 15.49 21.64 11.76
CA GLN A 363 14.16 21.06 11.84
C GLN A 363 13.89 20.48 13.21
N PHE A 364 12.62 20.19 13.51
CA PHE A 364 12.21 19.80 14.85
C PHE A 364 11.34 18.55 14.83
N LEU A 365 11.56 17.68 15.81
CA LEU A 365 10.72 16.53 16.07
C LEU A 365 10.49 16.40 17.58
N ASN A 366 9.45 15.68 17.95
CA ASN A 366 9.12 15.38 19.33
C ASN A 366 9.15 13.86 19.54
N VAL A 367 10.07 13.41 20.40
CA VAL A 367 10.23 11.98 20.71
C VAL A 367 9.27 11.61 21.83
N LEU A 368 8.37 10.68 21.55
CA LEU A 368 7.37 10.16 22.48
C LEU A 368 7.78 8.78 23.03
N PRO A 369 7.38 8.43 24.26
CA PRO A 369 7.41 7.04 24.69
C PRO A 369 6.44 6.21 23.84
N ALA A 370 6.79 4.94 23.60
CA ALA A 370 5.92 4.03 22.85
C ALA A 370 4.56 3.85 23.56
N PRO A 371 3.43 3.95 22.84
CA PRO A 371 2.11 3.71 23.41
C PRO A 371 2.00 2.27 23.94
N THR A 372 1.39 2.12 25.12
CA THR A 372 1.05 0.81 25.71
C THR A 372 -0.44 0.48 25.61
N THR A 373 -1.23 1.42 25.08
CA THR A 373 -2.67 1.25 24.92
C THR A 373 -3.01 0.24 23.84
N ARG A 374 -4.19 -0.35 23.93
CA ARG A 374 -4.72 -1.28 22.93
C ARG A 374 -5.61 -0.54 21.94
N PHE A 375 -5.81 -1.16 20.78
CA PHE A 375 -6.61 -0.58 19.71
C PHE A 375 -7.56 -1.61 19.14
N GLU A 376 -8.73 -1.14 18.72
CA GLU A 376 -9.74 -1.89 18.01
C GLU A 376 -10.08 -1.18 16.70
N ILE A 377 -10.32 -1.96 15.64
CA ILE A 377 -10.84 -1.44 14.37
C ILE A 377 -12.09 -2.23 14.00
N VAL A 378 -13.13 -1.48 13.64
CA VAL A 378 -14.43 -1.99 13.23
C VAL A 378 -14.76 -1.45 11.84
N THR A 379 -15.14 -2.31 10.91
CA THR A 379 -15.86 -1.87 9.70
C THR A 379 -17.29 -1.57 10.10
N GLU A 380 -17.87 -0.43 9.73
CA GLU A 380 -19.23 -0.04 10.15
C GLU A 380 -20.23 -0.21 9.01
N SER A 381 -19.91 0.28 7.82
CA SER A 381 -20.84 0.22 6.68
C SER A 381 -20.12 0.19 5.35
N ILE A 382 -20.81 -0.33 4.33
CA ILE A 382 -20.44 -0.22 2.92
C ILE A 382 -21.59 0.45 2.15
N LEU A 383 -21.27 1.35 1.22
CA LEU A 383 -22.24 2.04 0.37
C LEU A 383 -21.79 1.95 -1.10
N ALA A 384 -22.67 1.46 -1.97
CA ALA A 384 -22.51 1.60 -3.41
C ALA A 384 -22.87 3.04 -3.81
N ARG A 385 -21.89 3.91 -4.06
CA ARG A 385 -22.16 5.23 -4.62
C ARG A 385 -22.49 5.15 -6.10
N LYS A 386 -21.83 4.21 -6.78
CA LYS A 386 -22.05 3.83 -8.16
C LYS A 386 -21.72 2.34 -8.32
N GLU A 387 -22.72 1.56 -8.73
CA GLU A 387 -22.52 0.13 -9.01
C GLU A 387 -21.67 -0.09 -10.27
N THR A 388 -21.26 -1.34 -10.51
CA THR A 388 -20.49 -1.70 -11.71
C THR A 388 -21.31 -1.57 -12.99
N SER A 389 -20.69 -1.07 -14.05
CA SER A 389 -21.33 -0.87 -15.35
C SER A 389 -21.33 -2.15 -16.21
N PRO A 390 -22.37 -2.38 -17.05
CA PRO A 390 -23.58 -1.59 -17.18
C PRO A 390 -24.59 -1.85 -16.05
N ALA A 391 -25.13 -0.78 -15.47
CA ALA A 391 -26.15 -0.79 -14.41
C ALA A 391 -27.44 -1.57 -14.76
N TRP A 392 -27.78 -1.69 -16.05
CA TRP A 392 -29.07 -2.24 -16.49
C TRP A 392 -29.04 -3.74 -16.79
N TRP A 393 -27.91 -4.43 -16.60
CA TRP A 393 -27.75 -5.84 -16.97
C TRP A 393 -26.74 -6.58 -16.11
N GLY A 394 -27.09 -7.80 -15.68
CA GLY A 394 -26.27 -8.63 -14.80
C GLY A 394 -26.45 -8.29 -13.33
N SER A 395 -25.95 -9.13 -12.44
CA SER A 395 -25.93 -8.82 -11.00
C SER A 395 -24.78 -7.87 -10.67
N ASP A 396 -24.88 -7.19 -9.54
CA ASP A 396 -23.92 -6.18 -9.08
C ASP A 396 -23.42 -6.45 -7.65
N GLU A 397 -23.42 -7.72 -7.25
CA GLU A 397 -23.00 -8.06 -5.90
C GLU A 397 -21.49 -7.81 -5.70
N VAL A 398 -21.13 -7.57 -4.44
CA VAL A 398 -19.75 -7.28 -4.06
C VAL A 398 -19.27 -8.36 -3.11
N GLY A 399 -18.16 -9.01 -3.46
CA GLY A 399 -17.49 -9.96 -2.58
C GLY A 399 -16.38 -9.27 -1.82
N LEU A 400 -16.58 -8.99 -0.53
CA LEU A 400 -15.59 -8.28 0.29
C LEU A 400 -14.87 -9.22 1.26
N HIS A 401 -13.55 -9.13 1.31
CA HIS A 401 -12.69 -9.83 2.25
C HIS A 401 -11.75 -8.84 2.92
N THR A 402 -11.61 -8.96 4.24
CA THR A 402 -10.65 -8.17 5.00
C THR A 402 -9.87 -9.08 5.92
N THR A 403 -8.54 -9.05 5.79
CA THR A 403 -7.65 -9.78 6.68
C THR A 403 -6.75 -8.80 7.41
N ALA A 404 -6.66 -8.93 8.73
CA ALA A 404 -5.80 -8.11 9.55
C ALA A 404 -4.66 -8.90 10.19
N TYR A 405 -3.51 -8.26 10.26
CA TYR A 405 -2.26 -8.79 10.78
C TYR A 405 -1.70 -7.83 11.82
N ALA A 406 -1.35 -8.35 12.99
CA ALA A 406 -0.65 -7.62 14.05
C ALA A 406 0.82 -8.04 14.08
N PHE A 407 1.71 -7.10 14.38
CA PHE A 407 3.15 -7.36 14.49
C PHE A 407 3.64 -6.95 15.88
N ASP A 408 4.49 -7.78 16.51
CA ASP A 408 5.07 -7.52 17.81
C ASP A 408 6.33 -6.65 17.73
N THR A 409 6.93 -6.39 18.89
CA THR A 409 8.17 -5.62 19.02
C THR A 409 9.40 -6.26 18.37
N SER A 410 9.32 -7.53 17.96
CA SER A 410 10.34 -8.27 17.22
C SER A 410 9.97 -8.45 15.74
N LEU A 411 9.00 -7.67 15.25
CA LEU A 411 8.47 -7.74 13.89
C LEU A 411 7.94 -9.14 13.52
N GLN A 412 7.59 -9.95 14.52
CA GLN A 412 6.94 -11.22 14.30
C GLN A 412 5.43 -11.01 14.26
N LEU A 413 4.76 -11.80 13.42
CA LEU A 413 3.31 -11.82 13.42
C LEU A 413 2.79 -12.26 14.79
N VAL A 414 1.96 -11.42 15.39
CA VAL A 414 1.24 -11.71 16.63
C VAL A 414 0.08 -12.62 16.31
N ASP A 415 -0.15 -13.60 17.19
CA ASP A 415 -1.29 -14.50 17.10
C ASP A 415 -1.37 -15.24 15.75
N PHE A 416 -0.20 -15.57 15.17
CA PHE A 416 -0.09 -16.40 13.98
C PHE A 416 0.34 -17.84 14.34
N PRO A 417 -0.11 -18.88 13.60
CA PRO A 417 0.32 -20.26 13.83
C PRO A 417 1.83 -20.45 13.87
N ASP A 418 2.25 -21.35 14.76
CA ASP A 418 3.57 -21.98 14.71
C ASP A 418 3.67 -22.82 13.42
N PRO A 419 4.63 -22.55 12.51
CA PRO A 419 4.80 -23.36 11.30
C PRO A 419 5.14 -24.84 11.60
N ALA A 420 5.62 -25.16 12.81
CA ALA A 420 5.85 -26.53 13.25
C ALA A 420 4.58 -27.25 13.75
N ASP A 421 3.50 -26.51 14.01
CA ASP A 421 2.23 -27.05 14.52
C ASP A 421 1.01 -26.31 13.94
N PRO A 422 0.59 -26.66 12.71
CA PRO A 422 -0.56 -26.04 12.05
C PRO A 422 -1.89 -26.26 12.78
N SER A 423 -1.95 -27.07 13.85
CA SER A 423 -3.14 -27.21 14.70
C SER A 423 -3.31 -26.05 15.70
N LYS A 424 -2.27 -25.23 15.89
CA LYS A 424 -2.26 -24.05 16.77
C LYS A 424 -2.46 -22.73 16.02
N ARG A 425 -3.13 -22.71 14.87
CA ARG A 425 -3.49 -21.45 14.21
C ARG A 425 -4.37 -20.62 15.15
N THR A 426 -3.82 -19.60 15.79
CA THR A 426 -4.63 -18.46 16.14
C THR A 426 -5.06 -17.81 14.82
N PRO A 427 -6.36 -17.54 14.62
CA PRO A 427 -6.80 -16.93 13.38
C PRO A 427 -6.13 -15.55 13.29
N ALA A 428 -5.44 -15.27 12.18
CA ALA A 428 -5.48 -13.90 11.67
C ALA A 428 -6.96 -13.49 11.71
N GLN A 429 -7.28 -12.29 12.17
CA GLN A 429 -8.66 -11.82 12.19
C GLN A 429 -9.06 -11.62 10.73
N ASP A 430 -9.60 -12.69 10.17
CA ASP A 430 -10.07 -12.80 8.81
C ASP A 430 -11.59 -12.69 8.86
N GLN A 431 -12.10 -11.65 8.24
CA GLN A 431 -13.52 -11.43 8.10
C GLN A 431 -13.82 -11.48 6.61
N SER A 432 -14.40 -12.61 6.18
CA SER A 432 -15.04 -12.70 4.88
C SER A 432 -16.47 -12.21 5.02
N PHE A 433 -16.83 -11.18 4.26
CA PHE A 433 -18.17 -10.63 4.25
C PHE A 433 -18.99 -11.40 3.23
N LYS A 434 -19.44 -12.59 3.63
CA LYS A 434 -20.36 -13.39 2.81
C LYS A 434 -21.78 -12.86 2.83
N ASP A 435 -22.11 -11.98 3.79
CA ASP A 435 -23.50 -11.61 4.11
C ASP A 435 -24.08 -10.46 3.26
N ILE A 436 -23.45 -10.07 2.14
CA ILE A 436 -24.08 -9.20 1.12
C ILE A 436 -25.02 -10.05 0.21
N GLN A 437 -25.62 -11.10 0.78
CA GLN A 437 -26.41 -12.09 0.05
C GLN A 437 -27.84 -11.61 -0.24
N ASN A 438 -28.32 -11.97 -1.44
CA ASN A 438 -29.72 -11.86 -1.87
C ASN A 438 -30.29 -10.45 -1.90
N VAL A 439 -29.45 -9.43 -2.07
CA VAL A 439 -29.93 -8.09 -2.37
C VAL A 439 -29.02 -7.42 -3.36
N ASP A 440 -29.62 -6.96 -4.46
CA ASP A 440 -29.01 -6.09 -5.45
C ASP A 440 -28.31 -4.94 -4.72
N PHE A 441 -27.03 -4.73 -5.01
CA PHE A 441 -26.21 -3.73 -4.33
C PHE A 441 -26.12 -2.45 -5.17
N ASP A 442 -27.30 -2.02 -5.61
CA ASP A 442 -27.49 -0.90 -6.53
C ASP A 442 -26.95 0.41 -5.94
N SER A 443 -26.67 1.34 -6.85
CA SER A 443 -26.29 2.72 -6.57
C SER A 443 -27.25 3.38 -5.57
N GLY A 444 -26.70 3.81 -4.43
CA GLY A 444 -27.42 4.38 -3.29
C GLY A 444 -27.66 3.39 -2.14
N THR A 445 -27.40 2.11 -2.33
CA THR A 445 -27.59 1.08 -1.30
C THR A 445 -26.48 1.15 -0.24
N ARG A 446 -26.87 1.38 1.02
CA ARG A 446 -25.98 1.27 2.19
C ARG A 446 -26.28 -0.01 2.96
N ARG A 447 -25.22 -0.69 3.39
CA ARG A 447 -25.28 -1.90 4.22
C ARG A 447 -24.51 -1.70 5.51
N ASP A 448 -25.09 -2.16 6.60
CA ASP A 448 -24.39 -2.33 7.87
C ASP A 448 -23.51 -3.58 7.75
N ILE A 449 -22.20 -3.38 7.89
CA ILE A 449 -21.20 -4.45 7.94
C ILE A 449 -20.41 -4.36 9.25
N THR A 450 -21.08 -3.91 10.32
CA THR A 450 -20.51 -3.72 11.66
C THR A 450 -19.85 -4.99 12.16
N ARG A 451 -18.53 -5.06 12.05
CA ARG A 451 -17.71 -6.22 12.42
C ARG A 451 -16.36 -5.73 12.93
N LYS A 452 -15.88 -6.37 13.98
CA LYS A 452 -14.51 -6.15 14.47
C LYS A 452 -13.53 -6.84 13.53
N VAL A 453 -12.69 -6.05 12.87
CA VAL A 453 -11.67 -6.54 11.93
C VAL A 453 -10.27 -6.56 12.53
N PHE A 454 -10.04 -5.81 13.62
CA PHE A 454 -8.78 -5.80 14.35
C PHE A 454 -9.01 -5.61 15.85
N ALA A 455 -8.46 -6.49 16.68
CA ALA A 455 -8.32 -6.33 18.13
C ALA A 455 -7.34 -7.37 18.68
N PRO A 456 -6.04 -7.05 18.74
CA PRO A 456 -5.03 -7.95 19.25
C PRO A 456 -5.07 -8.04 20.78
N ASP A 457 -4.80 -9.24 21.30
CA ASP A 457 -4.77 -9.49 22.74
C ASP A 457 -3.39 -9.21 23.38
N LYS A 458 -2.36 -9.09 22.54
CA LYS A 458 -0.98 -8.81 22.93
C LYS A 458 -0.55 -7.40 22.50
N PRO A 459 0.48 -6.82 23.15
CA PRO A 459 1.09 -5.59 22.68
C PRO A 459 1.57 -5.73 21.24
N ILE A 460 1.34 -4.70 20.43
CA ILE A 460 1.74 -4.63 19.04
C ILE A 460 2.68 -3.43 18.83
N LEU A 461 3.50 -3.51 17.81
CA LEU A 461 4.29 -2.41 17.27
C LEU A 461 3.61 -1.81 16.03
N GLY A 462 2.80 -2.59 15.33
CA GLY A 462 1.94 -2.07 14.29
C GLY A 462 1.02 -3.13 13.71
N MET A 463 0.33 -2.75 12.66
CA MET A 463 -0.78 -3.50 12.11
C MET A 463 -0.89 -3.31 10.59
N LEU A 464 -1.38 -4.34 9.90
CA LEU A 464 -1.70 -4.30 8.48
C LEU A 464 -3.11 -4.87 8.24
N LEU A 465 -4.03 -4.10 7.63
CA LEU A 465 -5.24 -4.64 6.99
C LEU A 465 -5.01 -4.76 5.50
N VAL A 466 -5.45 -5.86 4.91
CA VAL A 466 -5.59 -6.03 3.46
C VAL A 466 -7.08 -6.13 3.15
N VAL A 467 -7.57 -5.27 2.26
CA VAL A 467 -8.98 -5.18 1.87
C VAL A 467 -9.12 -5.51 0.40
N LEU A 468 -9.93 -6.51 0.10
CA LEU A 468 -10.13 -7.06 -1.24
C LEU A 468 -11.63 -7.07 -1.51
N GLY A 469 -12.03 -6.44 -2.61
CA GLY A 469 -13.40 -6.52 -3.11
C GLY A 469 -13.42 -6.79 -4.60
N ASP A 470 -14.19 -7.79 -4.99
CA ASP A 470 -14.39 -8.17 -6.39
C ASP A 470 -15.85 -8.05 -6.76
N GLU A 471 -16.09 -7.70 -8.02
CA GLU A 471 -17.44 -7.67 -8.56
C GLU A 471 -17.91 -9.09 -8.91
N ILE A 472 -19.15 -9.36 -8.53
CA ILE A 472 -19.82 -10.65 -8.65
C ILE A 472 -21.00 -10.51 -9.60
N ASP A 473 -21.04 -11.35 -10.64
CA ASP A 473 -22.16 -11.43 -11.58
C ASP A 473 -23.33 -12.26 -11.08
N SER A 474 -23.04 -13.20 -10.19
CA SER A 474 -23.99 -14.17 -9.68
C SER A 474 -23.52 -14.68 -8.34
N GLN A 475 -24.26 -14.35 -7.28
CA GLN A 475 -24.02 -14.87 -5.95
C GLN A 475 -23.89 -16.41 -5.92
N HIS A 476 -24.68 -17.13 -6.72
CA HIS A 476 -24.59 -18.60 -6.76
C HIS A 476 -23.27 -19.11 -7.36
N ALA A 477 -22.80 -18.51 -8.45
CA ALA A 477 -21.49 -18.85 -9.02
C ALA A 477 -20.34 -18.41 -8.10
N TYR A 478 -20.49 -17.27 -7.45
CA TYR A 478 -19.52 -16.80 -6.47
C TYR A 478 -19.43 -17.72 -5.26
N ASP A 479 -20.55 -18.12 -4.67
CA ASP A 479 -20.58 -19.02 -3.52
C ASP A 479 -20.08 -20.43 -3.86
N ALA A 480 -20.43 -20.94 -5.05
CA ALA A 480 -20.12 -22.30 -5.46
C ALA A 480 -18.72 -22.48 -6.08
N GLN A 481 -18.12 -21.44 -6.65
CA GLN A 481 -16.90 -21.57 -7.48
C GLN A 481 -15.80 -20.57 -7.14
N ILE A 482 -16.12 -19.35 -6.71
CA ILE A 482 -15.12 -18.30 -6.47
C ILE A 482 -14.75 -18.25 -4.99
N THR A 483 -15.71 -18.19 -4.06
CA THR A 483 -15.46 -18.06 -2.62
C THR A 483 -14.67 -19.23 -2.06
N SER A 484 -15.01 -20.47 -2.42
CA SER A 484 -14.28 -21.64 -1.92
C SER A 484 -12.86 -21.71 -2.45
N ILE A 485 -12.64 -21.34 -3.72
CA ILE A 485 -11.30 -21.31 -4.32
C ILE A 485 -10.50 -20.11 -3.80
N TRP A 486 -11.18 -18.98 -3.57
CA TRP A 486 -10.62 -17.79 -2.95
C TRP A 486 -10.16 -18.04 -1.52
N GLU A 487 -10.98 -18.68 -0.70
CA GLU A 487 -10.61 -19.06 0.67
C GLU A 487 -9.43 -20.03 0.67
N ASN A 488 -9.44 -21.03 -0.22
CA ASN A 488 -8.30 -21.91 -0.40
C ASN A 488 -7.05 -21.13 -0.86
N PHE A 489 -7.21 -20.13 -1.72
CA PHE A 489 -6.11 -19.31 -2.19
C PHE A 489 -5.54 -18.40 -1.09
N LEU A 490 -6.40 -17.76 -0.30
CA LEU A 490 -5.99 -17.02 0.89
C LEU A 490 -5.29 -17.94 1.90
N ASP A 491 -5.73 -19.20 2.03
CA ASP A 491 -5.03 -20.20 2.84
C ASP A 491 -3.60 -20.49 2.32
N LEU A 492 -3.40 -20.56 1.00
CA LEU A 492 -2.05 -20.72 0.41
C LEU A 492 -1.13 -19.52 0.67
N VAL A 493 -1.69 -18.31 0.66
CA VAL A 493 -0.93 -17.09 1.03
C VAL A 493 -0.64 -17.09 2.53
N LYS A 494 -1.61 -17.47 3.36
CA LYS A 494 -1.44 -17.58 4.81
C LYS A 494 -0.39 -18.61 5.19
N ASP A 495 -0.29 -19.72 4.46
CA ASP A 495 0.74 -20.73 4.66
C ASP A 495 2.17 -20.19 4.42
N GLN A 496 2.31 -19.10 3.66
CA GLN A 496 3.60 -18.44 3.41
C GLN A 496 3.94 -17.32 4.43
N LEU A 497 2.98 -16.84 5.22
CA LEU A 497 3.18 -15.78 6.22
C LEU A 497 4.26 -16.08 7.28
N PRO A 498 4.46 -17.32 7.77
CA PRO A 498 5.57 -17.61 8.68
C PRO A 498 6.94 -17.33 8.06
N TYR A 499 7.09 -17.55 6.74
CA TYR A 499 8.32 -17.28 6.01
C TYR A 499 8.50 -15.78 5.74
N ILE A 500 7.41 -15.02 5.60
CA ILE A 500 7.45 -13.54 5.61
C ILE A 500 7.93 -13.05 6.98
N SER A 501 7.34 -13.53 8.07
CA SER A 501 7.74 -13.20 9.45
C SER A 501 9.21 -13.56 9.72
N ALA A 502 9.66 -14.72 9.26
CA ALA A 502 11.06 -15.15 9.36
C ALA A 502 12.00 -14.30 8.50
N ALA A 503 11.59 -13.93 7.28
CA ALA A 503 12.35 -13.03 6.42
C ALA A 503 12.53 -11.66 7.08
N VAL A 504 11.49 -11.17 7.78
CA VAL A 504 11.52 -9.91 8.52
C VAL A 504 12.38 -9.98 9.78
N GLY A 505 12.29 -11.07 10.55
CA GLY A 505 13.10 -11.28 11.74
C GLY A 505 14.58 -11.61 11.47
N GLY A 506 14.91 -12.11 10.28
CA GLY A 506 16.23 -12.61 9.91
C GLY A 506 17.31 -11.54 9.61
N ALA A 507 18.46 -12.01 9.12
CA ALA A 507 19.62 -11.16 8.75
C ALA A 507 19.47 -10.45 7.39
N GLY A 508 18.47 -10.84 6.58
CA GLY A 508 18.25 -10.26 5.24
C GLY A 508 17.76 -8.82 5.26
N LEU A 509 17.28 -8.33 6.42
CA LEU A 509 16.68 -7.01 6.61
C LEU A 509 17.44 -6.15 7.64
N ASP A 510 18.73 -6.43 7.88
CA ASP A 510 19.54 -5.64 8.83
C ASP A 510 19.58 -4.16 8.47
N LEU A 511 19.41 -3.85 7.18
CA LEU A 511 19.25 -2.50 6.71
C LEU A 511 17.90 -1.89 7.14
N LEU A 512 16.77 -2.62 7.05
CA LEU A 512 15.47 -2.16 7.57
C LEU A 512 15.45 -1.95 9.08
N LYS A 513 16.26 -2.69 9.84
CA LYS A 513 16.47 -2.44 11.28
C LYS A 513 17.15 -1.08 11.53
N LYS A 514 17.95 -0.57 10.57
CA LYS A 514 18.53 0.78 10.61
C LYS A 514 17.53 1.87 10.19
N PHE A 515 16.45 1.51 9.51
CA PHE A 515 15.39 2.44 9.14
C PHE A 515 14.26 2.47 10.15
N SER A 516 14.00 1.34 10.84
CA SER A 516 12.90 1.13 11.80
C SER A 516 11.63 1.92 11.45
N ALA A 517 11.35 1.94 10.14
CA ALA A 517 10.19 2.56 9.53
C ALA A 517 9.08 1.52 9.55
N MET A 518 8.56 1.23 10.74
CA MET A 518 7.53 0.22 10.96
C MET A 518 6.41 0.31 9.93
N LYS A 519 5.92 1.54 9.69
CA LYS A 519 4.92 1.84 8.67
C LYS A 519 5.36 1.38 7.27
N ALA A 520 6.56 1.77 6.81
CA ALA A 520 7.07 1.35 5.50
C ALA A 520 7.25 -0.16 5.39
N ILE A 521 7.69 -0.84 6.47
CA ILE A 521 7.79 -2.30 6.51
C ILE A 521 6.40 -2.93 6.31
N LEU A 522 5.40 -2.47 7.08
CA LEU A 522 4.02 -2.94 6.99
C LEU A 522 3.41 -2.66 5.61
N GLU A 523 3.67 -1.49 5.03
CA GLU A 523 3.24 -1.13 3.67
C GLU A 523 3.89 -2.03 2.61
N GLY A 524 5.19 -2.32 2.75
CA GLY A 524 5.93 -3.22 1.86
C GLY A 524 5.38 -4.64 1.90
N ILE A 525 5.04 -5.15 3.09
CA ILE A 525 4.36 -6.44 3.28
C ILE A 525 2.96 -6.40 2.65
N GLY A 526 2.19 -5.33 2.87
CA GLY A 526 0.87 -5.14 2.26
C GLY A 526 0.90 -5.17 0.73
N LEU A 527 1.87 -4.49 0.11
CA LEU A 527 2.08 -4.55 -1.34
C LEU A 527 2.48 -5.94 -1.84
N LEU A 528 3.31 -6.66 -1.08
CA LEU A 528 3.71 -8.03 -1.39
C LEU A 528 2.51 -8.98 -1.38
N LEU A 529 1.64 -8.86 -0.37
CA LEU A 529 0.42 -9.66 -0.26
C LEU A 529 -0.56 -9.34 -1.39
N LEU A 530 -0.89 -8.06 -1.62
CA LEU A 530 -1.77 -7.64 -2.71
C LEU A 530 -1.27 -8.13 -4.06
N ALA A 531 0.00 -7.87 -4.41
CA ALA A 531 0.55 -8.29 -5.69
C ALA A 531 0.53 -9.81 -5.88
N GLY A 532 0.84 -10.59 -4.83
CA GLY A 532 0.76 -12.05 -4.90
C GLY A 532 -0.67 -12.54 -5.13
N ILE A 533 -1.63 -11.94 -4.41
CA ILE A 533 -3.06 -12.22 -4.49
C ILE A 533 -3.58 -11.92 -5.90
N ASP A 534 -3.40 -10.69 -6.37
CA ASP A 534 -3.95 -10.22 -7.63
C ASP A 534 -3.39 -10.94 -8.85
N LEU A 535 -2.11 -11.30 -8.82
CA LEU A 535 -1.51 -12.12 -9.87
C LEU A 535 -2.14 -13.50 -9.98
N LEU A 536 -2.33 -14.16 -8.85
CA LEU A 536 -2.89 -15.51 -8.83
C LEU A 536 -4.33 -15.48 -9.32
N ILE A 537 -5.15 -14.55 -8.83
CA ILE A 537 -6.53 -14.35 -9.29
C ILE A 537 -6.59 -14.07 -10.79
N ALA A 538 -5.75 -13.19 -11.31
CA ALA A 538 -5.74 -12.79 -12.71
C ALA A 538 -5.53 -13.98 -13.68
N TRP A 539 -4.88 -15.08 -13.25
CA TRP A 539 -4.67 -16.25 -14.11
C TRP A 539 -5.85 -17.22 -14.19
N TRP A 540 -6.78 -17.21 -13.23
CA TRP A 540 -7.84 -18.24 -13.18
C TRP A 540 -9.26 -17.69 -12.96
N ALA A 541 -9.43 -16.60 -12.24
CA ALA A 541 -10.74 -16.16 -11.76
C ALA A 541 -11.43 -15.13 -12.69
N PRO A 542 -12.73 -15.32 -13.00
CA PRO A 542 -13.55 -14.33 -13.72
C PRO A 542 -14.07 -13.28 -12.72
N ALA A 543 -13.18 -12.78 -11.86
CA ALA A 543 -13.49 -11.79 -10.85
C ALA A 543 -12.74 -10.51 -11.21
N ASP A 544 -13.48 -9.41 -11.35
CA ASP A 544 -12.89 -8.12 -11.66
C ASP A 544 -12.70 -7.32 -10.36
N PRO A 545 -11.46 -6.87 -10.07
CA PRO A 545 -11.18 -6.15 -8.85
C PRO A 545 -11.89 -4.79 -8.88
N ILE A 546 -12.63 -4.47 -7.82
CA ILE A 546 -13.31 -3.18 -7.64
C ILE A 546 -12.87 -2.46 -6.35
N ILE A 547 -12.32 -3.20 -5.39
CA ILE A 547 -11.74 -2.68 -4.16
C ILE A 547 -10.40 -3.39 -3.94
N ARG A 548 -9.32 -2.62 -3.83
CA ARG A 548 -7.99 -3.09 -3.46
C ARG A 548 -7.32 -2.06 -2.57
N ASP A 549 -7.05 -2.44 -1.33
CA ASP A 549 -6.47 -1.53 -0.36
C ASP A 549 -5.58 -2.25 0.64
N LYS A 550 -4.69 -1.46 1.24
CA LYS A 550 -3.89 -1.83 2.40
C LYS A 550 -3.91 -0.69 3.39
N ILE A 551 -4.14 -1.01 4.66
CA ILE A 551 -4.08 -0.06 5.75
C ILE A 551 -2.94 -0.50 6.66
N ALA A 552 -1.80 0.19 6.56
CA ALA A 552 -0.61 -0.09 7.34
C ALA A 552 -0.38 1.04 8.34
N LEU A 553 -0.46 0.71 9.63
CA LEU A 553 -0.38 1.69 10.71
C LEU A 553 0.55 1.16 11.80
N SER A 554 1.50 1.99 12.22
CA SER A 554 2.25 1.76 13.46
C SER A 554 1.38 2.01 14.68
N ILE A 555 1.85 1.59 15.85
CA ILE A 555 1.21 1.91 17.13
C ILE A 555 1.09 3.43 17.37
N ASN A 556 2.05 4.22 16.87
CA ASN A 556 2.03 5.68 16.99
C ASN A 556 1.01 6.30 16.04
N ASP A 557 0.84 5.74 14.84
CA ASP A 557 -0.20 6.16 13.90
C ASP A 557 -1.58 5.91 14.55
N LEU A 558 -1.82 4.72 15.10
CA LEU A 558 -3.07 4.41 15.81
C LEU A 558 -3.33 5.35 17.00
N ALA A 559 -2.31 5.61 17.82
CA ALA A 559 -2.41 6.55 18.94
C ALA A 559 -2.69 7.98 18.45
N THR A 560 -2.09 8.40 17.35
CA THR A 560 -2.30 9.72 16.75
C THR A 560 -3.70 9.85 16.15
N LEU A 561 -4.19 8.80 15.47
CA LEU A 561 -5.53 8.77 14.90
C LEU A 561 -6.61 8.86 15.97
N THR A 562 -6.42 8.23 17.13
CA THR A 562 -7.45 8.16 18.18
C THR A 562 -7.29 9.23 19.28
N SER A 563 -6.16 9.93 19.33
CA SER A 563 -5.88 10.98 20.31
C SER A 563 -6.72 12.23 20.08
N SER A 564 -7.23 12.83 21.15
CA SER A 564 -7.91 14.13 21.14
C SER A 564 -6.96 15.33 20.95
N ASN A 565 -5.65 15.11 21.07
CA ASN A 565 -4.64 16.17 21.05
C ASN A 565 -4.06 16.43 19.66
N THR A 566 -4.56 15.72 18.65
CA THR A 566 -4.09 15.82 17.27
C THR A 566 -5.29 16.03 16.36
N PRO A 567 -5.13 16.78 15.25
CA PRO A 567 -6.20 16.91 14.27
C PRO A 567 -6.49 15.56 13.60
N ALA A 568 -7.63 15.49 12.90
CA ALA A 568 -7.85 14.40 11.96
C ALA A 568 -6.85 14.54 10.78
N PRO A 569 -6.38 13.43 10.18
CA PRO A 569 -5.51 13.50 9.02
C PRO A 569 -6.16 14.22 7.83
N ASP A 570 -5.33 14.84 7.00
CA ASP A 570 -5.78 15.39 5.73
C ASP A 570 -6.35 14.28 4.81
N PRO A 571 -7.33 14.60 3.96
CA PRO A 571 -7.78 13.68 2.94
C PRO A 571 -6.65 13.27 1.98
N THR A 572 -6.57 11.99 1.65
CA THR A 572 -5.54 11.46 0.75
C THR A 572 -6.13 10.71 -0.44
N SER A 573 -5.36 10.57 -1.52
CA SER A 573 -5.70 9.68 -2.64
C SER A 573 -4.47 8.86 -3.03
N SER A 574 -4.69 7.60 -3.38
CA SER A 574 -3.67 6.72 -3.96
C SER A 574 -4.28 5.83 -5.03
N THR A 575 -3.44 5.16 -5.83
CA THR A 575 -3.90 4.24 -6.88
C THR A 575 -3.24 2.88 -6.68
N SER A 576 -4.03 1.81 -6.71
CA SER A 576 -3.55 0.43 -6.64
C SER A 576 -2.85 0.01 -7.93
N ALA A 577 -2.21 -1.17 -7.95
CA ALA A 577 -1.53 -1.67 -9.15
C ALA A 577 -2.51 -2.01 -10.29
N GLU A 578 -3.77 -2.27 -9.94
CA GLU A 578 -4.88 -2.56 -10.83
C GLU A 578 -5.57 -1.28 -11.35
N GLY A 579 -5.16 -0.10 -10.89
CA GLY A 579 -5.74 1.18 -11.30
C GLY A 579 -6.94 1.65 -10.46
N ILE A 580 -7.22 0.98 -9.33
CA ILE A 580 -8.29 1.41 -8.40
C ILE A 580 -7.80 2.62 -7.62
N ILE A 581 -8.56 3.71 -7.66
CA ILE A 581 -8.25 4.94 -6.96
C ILE A 581 -8.89 4.87 -5.57
N VAL A 582 -8.06 4.83 -4.53
CA VAL A 582 -8.48 4.83 -3.14
C VAL A 582 -8.43 6.27 -2.62
N ARG A 583 -9.58 6.82 -2.24
CA ARG A 583 -9.71 8.15 -1.64
C ARG A 583 -10.07 7.99 -0.18
N VAL A 584 -9.32 8.65 0.70
CA VAL A 584 -9.55 8.60 2.14
C VAL A 584 -10.05 9.97 2.58
N ASN A 585 -11.24 10.01 3.17
CA ASN A 585 -11.93 11.19 3.68
C ASN A 585 -12.11 12.36 2.69
N GLN A 586 -12.05 12.11 1.38
CA GLN A 586 -12.14 13.20 0.39
C GLN A 586 -13.55 13.75 0.24
N THR A 587 -14.53 12.87 0.05
CA THR A 587 -15.93 13.29 -0.12
C THR A 587 -16.67 13.41 1.21
N VAL A 588 -16.32 12.58 2.18
CA VAL A 588 -16.89 12.60 3.54
C VAL A 588 -15.78 12.92 4.52
N PRO A 589 -15.81 14.07 5.21
CA PRO A 589 -14.81 14.41 6.21
C PRO A 589 -14.75 13.37 7.32
N PRO A 590 -13.57 13.14 7.92
CA PRO A 590 -13.47 12.22 9.05
C PRO A 590 -14.21 12.77 10.26
N VAL A 591 -14.65 11.87 11.14
CA VAL A 591 -15.20 12.24 12.45
C VAL A 591 -14.20 11.84 13.52
N LYS A 592 -13.80 12.80 14.37
CA LYS A 592 -12.87 12.55 15.47
C LYS A 592 -13.55 12.85 16.81
N LEU A 593 -13.65 11.82 17.63
CA LEU A 593 -14.22 11.86 18.98
C LEU A 593 -13.13 11.51 20.01
N PRO A 594 -13.33 11.73 21.31
CA PRO A 594 -12.36 11.31 22.31
C PRO A 594 -12.11 9.80 22.24
N ASN A 595 -10.85 9.39 21.99
CA ASN A 595 -10.41 7.99 21.85
C ASN A 595 -10.96 7.25 20.62
N GLU A 596 -11.63 7.95 19.70
CA GLU A 596 -12.24 7.34 18.51
C GLU A 596 -12.03 8.18 17.26
N TYR A 597 -11.85 7.49 16.13
CA TYR A 597 -11.70 8.11 14.82
C TYR A 597 -12.47 7.30 13.79
N HIS A 598 -13.32 7.97 13.03
CA HIS A 598 -14.05 7.40 11.92
C HIS A 598 -13.45 7.90 10.62
N GLU A 599 -13.11 6.94 9.77
CA GLU A 599 -12.54 7.17 8.45
C GLU A 599 -13.49 6.63 7.38
N VAL A 600 -13.60 7.36 6.29
CA VAL A 600 -14.33 6.92 5.11
C VAL A 600 -13.33 6.70 3.97
N ARG A 601 -13.39 5.52 3.36
CA ARG A 601 -12.59 5.16 2.20
C ARG A 601 -13.48 4.94 1.00
N GLU A 602 -13.20 5.62 -0.10
CA GLU A 602 -13.89 5.47 -1.37
C GLU A 602 -12.97 4.77 -2.38
N TYR A 603 -13.52 3.80 -3.10
CA TYR A 603 -12.84 2.94 -4.05
C TYR A 603 -13.45 3.18 -5.43
N ASP A 604 -12.77 3.99 -6.23
CA ASP A 604 -13.16 4.32 -7.61
C ASP A 604 -12.42 3.40 -8.57
N CYS A 605 -13.16 2.57 -9.29
CA CYS A 605 -12.63 1.64 -10.27
C CYS A 605 -13.08 2.06 -11.68
N PRO A 606 -12.25 2.80 -12.43
CA PRO A 606 -12.62 3.31 -13.76
C PRO A 606 -12.93 2.21 -14.78
N ASP A 607 -12.21 1.09 -14.71
CA ASP A 607 -12.38 -0.04 -15.64
C ASP A 607 -13.75 -0.72 -15.50
N GLN A 608 -14.32 -0.68 -14.30
CA GLN A 608 -15.66 -1.20 -13.99
C GLN A 608 -16.71 -0.09 -13.85
N ASP A 609 -16.28 1.17 -14.04
CA ASP A 609 -17.06 2.39 -13.86
C ASP A 609 -17.86 2.40 -12.53
N SER A 610 -17.21 2.02 -11.43
CA SER A 610 -17.85 1.86 -10.10
C SER A 610 -17.20 2.68 -9.00
N LEU A 611 -17.96 2.96 -7.95
CA LEU A 611 -17.54 3.71 -6.77
C LEU A 611 -18.18 3.12 -5.51
N TYR A 612 -17.35 2.54 -4.64
CA TYR A 612 -17.78 1.99 -3.35
C TYR A 612 -17.20 2.79 -2.19
N GLU A 613 -17.93 2.90 -1.09
CA GLU A 613 -17.50 3.56 0.13
C GLU A 613 -17.52 2.57 1.29
N ILE A 614 -16.44 2.50 2.09
CA ILE A 614 -16.40 1.75 3.35
C ILE A 614 -16.08 2.71 4.50
N THR A 615 -16.82 2.60 5.60
CA THR A 615 -16.56 3.33 6.85
C THR A 615 -15.85 2.44 7.86
N TYR A 616 -14.76 2.93 8.42
CA TYR A 616 -14.00 2.28 9.49
C TYR A 616 -14.05 3.14 10.76
N ARG A 617 -14.17 2.49 11.92
CA ARG A 617 -13.99 3.11 13.23
C ARG A 617 -12.78 2.52 13.92
N PHE A 618 -11.86 3.40 14.31
CA PHE A 618 -10.67 3.11 15.10
C PHE A 618 -10.92 3.56 16.53
N THR A 619 -10.68 2.69 17.50
CA THR A 619 -10.93 2.98 18.92
C THR A 619 -9.69 2.65 19.74
N GLN A 620 -9.30 3.56 20.62
CA GLN A 620 -8.31 3.32 21.66
C GLN A 620 -9.01 2.68 22.87
N VAL A 621 -8.59 1.48 23.23
CA VAL A 621 -9.17 0.67 24.32
C VAL A 621 -8.21 0.69 25.51
N THR A 622 -8.69 1.21 26.66
CA THR A 622 -7.95 1.28 27.92
C THR A 622 -7.73 -0.07 28.57
#